data_AF-A0A9N7MSB7-F1
#
_entry.id   AF-A0A9N7MSB7-F1
#
_cell.length_a   1.000
_cell.length_b   1.000
_cell.length_c   1.000
_cell.angle_alpha   90.00
_cell.angle_beta   90.00
_cell.angle_gamma   90.00
#
_symmetry.space_group_name_H-M   'P 1'
#
loop_
_entity.id
_entity.type
_entity.pdbx_description
1 polymer ?
#
loop_
_entity_poly.entity_id
_entity_poly.type
_entity_poly.pdbx_seq_one_letter_code
_entity_poly.pdbx_strand_id
1 'polypeptide(L)'
;FSIWQRQDQILASWILSSLSESILILTVGLESSKQIWLALENNFATQSQAKIMQYKILLQSLKKTGIAMKEYLSKMKSYCDVLASAGHTIPEKDQILHVLSGLPSEYDAVV
;
A
#
# COMPACT_ATOMS: atom_id res chain seq x y z
N PHE A 1 -10.55 29.63 -26.09
CA PHE A 1 -10.87 28.19 -26.00
C PHE A 1 -9.75 27.29 -26.54
N SER A 2 -9.17 27.57 -27.72
CA SER A 2 -8.21 26.67 -28.37
C SER A 2 -6.87 26.45 -27.64
N ILE A 3 -6.38 27.46 -26.90
CA ILE A 3 -5.11 27.35 -26.14
C ILE A 3 -5.27 26.36 -24.98
N TRP A 4 -6.36 26.45 -24.23
CA TRP A 4 -6.68 25.55 -23.12
C TRP A 4 -6.83 24.09 -23.59
N GLN A 5 -7.52 23.86 -24.70
CA GLN A 5 -7.65 22.52 -25.27
C GLN A 5 -6.29 21.96 -25.71
N ARG A 6 -5.44 22.77 -26.35
CA ARG A 6 -4.08 22.33 -26.71
C ARG A 6 -3.24 21.99 -25.47
N GLN A 7 -3.33 22.79 -24.41
CA GLN A 7 -2.61 22.52 -23.16
C GLN A 7 -3.10 21.23 -22.48
N ASP A 8 -4.42 21.03 -22.42
CA ASP A 8 -5.01 19.81 -21.85
C ASP A 8 -4.57 18.55 -22.60
N GLN A 9 -4.51 18.60 -23.93
CA GLN A 9 -4.02 17.48 -24.75
C GLN A 9 -2.52 17.21 -24.58
N ILE A 10 -1.69 18.24 -24.40
CA ILE A 10 -0.27 18.06 -24.08
C ILE A 10 -0.13 17.38 -22.72
N LEU A 11 -0.86 17.85 -21.71
CA LEU A 11 -0.86 17.24 -20.37
C LEU A 11 -1.34 15.78 -20.41
N ALA A 12 -2.41 15.49 -21.15
CA ALA A 12 -2.88 14.13 -21.35
C ALA A 12 -1.80 13.25 -22.00
N SER A 13 -1.13 13.73 -23.07
CA SER A 13 -0.06 12.98 -23.73
C SER A 13 1.12 12.69 -22.80
N TRP A 14 1.51 13.65 -21.96
CA TRP A 14 2.57 13.46 -20.98
C TRP A 14 2.20 12.44 -19.92
N ILE A 15 0.98 12.54 -19.38
CA ILE A 15 0.48 11.57 -18.40
C ILE A 15 0.51 10.17 -19.03
N LEU A 16 -0.09 9.99 -20.21
CA LEU A 16 -0.13 8.70 -20.91
C LEU A 16 1.27 8.14 -21.19
N SER A 17 2.23 8.98 -21.60
CA SER A 17 3.60 8.55 -21.87
C SER A 17 4.36 8.03 -20.64
N SER A 18 3.93 8.41 -19.43
CA SER A 18 4.54 7.96 -18.17
C SER A 18 3.96 6.64 -17.65
N LEU A 19 2.86 6.15 -18.24
CA LEU A 19 2.14 4.98 -17.75
C LEU A 19 2.65 3.69 -18.41
N SER A 20 2.64 2.60 -17.64
CA SER A 20 2.81 1.26 -18.20
C SER A 20 1.57 0.82 -18.98
N GLU A 21 1.76 -0.12 -19.90
CA GLU A 21 0.69 -0.64 -20.76
C GLU A 21 -0.52 -1.18 -19.99
N SER A 22 -0.28 -1.81 -18.83
CA SER A 22 -1.33 -2.29 -17.92
C SER A 22 -2.22 -1.19 -17.35
N ILE A 23 -1.71 0.04 -17.23
CA ILE A 23 -2.42 1.18 -16.66
C ILE A 23 -3.08 2.02 -17.75
N LEU A 24 -2.50 2.05 -18.96
CA LEU A 24 -3.08 2.71 -20.13
C LEU A 24 -4.50 2.21 -20.44
N ILE A 25 -4.78 0.92 -20.21
CA ILE A 25 -6.12 0.34 -20.40
C ILE A 25 -7.20 1.06 -19.58
N LEU A 26 -6.85 1.60 -18.41
CA LEU A 26 -7.78 2.35 -17.54
C LEU A 26 -8.15 3.73 -18.09
N THR A 27 -7.39 4.21 -19.07
CA THR A 27 -7.54 5.55 -19.66
C THR A 27 -8.30 5.55 -20.99
N VAL A 28 -8.68 4.36 -21.48
CA VAL A 28 -9.42 4.20 -22.74
C VAL A 28 -10.77 4.89 -22.65
N GLY A 29 -11.02 5.83 -23.58
CA GLY A 29 -12.26 6.61 -23.65
C GLY A 29 -12.29 7.88 -22.79
N LEU A 30 -11.18 8.25 -22.13
CA LEU A 30 -11.04 9.52 -21.40
C LEU A 30 -10.45 10.58 -22.32
N GLU A 31 -11.09 11.75 -22.38
CA GLU A 31 -10.76 12.79 -23.38
C GLU A 31 -9.97 13.97 -22.79
N SER A 32 -9.98 14.13 -21.47
CA SER A 32 -9.30 15.23 -20.77
C SER A 32 -8.24 14.72 -19.79
N SER A 33 -7.15 15.48 -19.66
CA SER A 33 -6.10 15.23 -18.67
C SER A 33 -6.65 15.09 -17.25
N LYS A 34 -7.70 15.86 -16.90
CA LYS A 34 -8.38 15.77 -15.61
C LYS A 34 -9.06 14.42 -15.40
N GLN A 35 -9.75 13.90 -16.42
CA GLN A 35 -10.43 12.61 -16.33
C GLN A 35 -9.42 11.48 -16.16
N ILE A 36 -8.34 11.52 -16.95
CA ILE A 36 -7.22 10.57 -16.85
C ILE A 36 -6.63 10.61 -15.45
N TRP A 37 -6.33 11.81 -14.92
CA TRP A 37 -5.78 11.96 -13.58
C TRP A 37 -6.69 11.40 -12.48
N LEU A 38 -8.00 11.70 -12.52
CA LEU A 38 -8.95 11.19 -11.54
C LEU A 38 -9.13 9.67 -11.62
N ALA A 39 -9.08 9.08 -12.82
CA ALA A 39 -9.14 7.63 -12.98
C ALA A 39 -7.91 6.95 -12.36
N LEU A 40 -6.72 7.51 -12.60
CA LEU A 40 -5.48 7.03 -11.99
C LEU A 40 -5.53 7.16 -10.47
N GLU A 41 -5.90 8.34 -9.95
CA GLU A 41 -6.01 8.59 -8.52
C GLU A 41 -6.94 7.58 -7.84
N ASN A 42 -8.14 7.36 -8.38
CA ASN A 42 -9.08 6.38 -7.82
C ASN A 42 -8.53 4.95 -7.86
N ASN A 43 -7.90 4.56 -8.97
CA ASN A 43 -7.37 3.21 -9.12
C ASN A 43 -6.22 2.97 -8.13
N PHE A 44 -5.25 3.89 -8.04
CA PHE A 44 -4.13 3.79 -7.12
C PHE A 44 -4.57 3.95 -5.66
N ALA A 45 -5.57 4.78 -5.36
CA ALA A 45 -6.15 4.87 -4.02
C ALA A 45 -6.77 3.54 -3.60
N THR A 46 -7.54 2.90 -4.48
CA THR A 46 -8.16 1.59 -4.21
C THR A 46 -7.09 0.51 -4.00
N GLN A 47 -6.08 0.46 -4.86
CA GLN A 47 -4.97 -0.48 -4.71
C GLN A 47 -4.17 -0.23 -3.42
N SER A 48 -3.95 1.03 -3.06
CA SER A 48 -3.27 1.42 -1.83
C SER A 48 -4.06 0.96 -0.60
N GLN A 49 -5.37 1.21 -0.55
CA GLN A 49 -6.25 0.76 0.53
C GLN A 49 -6.27 -0.77 0.65
N ALA A 50 -6.37 -1.49 -0.47
CA ALA A 50 -6.32 -2.95 -0.48
C ALA A 50 -4.98 -3.48 0.07
N LYS A 51 -3.85 -2.88 -0.33
CA LYS A 51 -2.52 -3.22 0.21
C LYS A 51 -2.42 -2.93 1.70
N ILE A 52 -2.92 -1.78 2.17
CA ILE A 52 -2.98 -1.46 3.61
C ILE A 52 -3.74 -2.54 4.37
N MET A 53 -4.91 -2.94 3.89
CA MET A 53 -5.71 -3.99 4.51
C MET A 53 -4.99 -5.34 4.52
N GLN A 54 -4.34 -5.70 3.41
CA GLN A 54 -3.51 -6.89 3.31
C GLN A 54 -2.40 -6.90 4.37
N TYR A 55 -1.66 -5.80 4.54
CA TYR A 55 -0.60 -5.72 5.55
C TYR A 55 -1.15 -5.79 6.98
N LYS A 56 -2.34 -5.21 7.26
CA LYS A 56 -3.00 -5.37 8.56
C LYS A 56 -3.34 -6.84 8.85
N ILE A 57 -3.85 -7.57 7.85
CA ILE A 57 -4.13 -9.01 7.98
C ILE A 57 -2.85 -9.81 8.20
N LEU A 58 -1.79 -9.53 7.42
CA LEU A 58 -0.49 -10.18 7.56
C LEU A 58 0.10 -9.94 8.95
N LEU A 59 -0.03 -8.72 9.48
CA LEU A 59 0.46 -8.36 10.81
C LEU A 59 -0.30 -9.10 11.93
N GLN A 60 -1.62 -9.27 11.79
CA GLN A 60 -2.43 -10.03 12.77
C GLN A 60 -2.24 -11.54 12.68
N SER A 61 -1.94 -12.07 11.50
CA SER A 61 -1.81 -13.51 11.25
C SER A 61 -0.37 -14.04 11.38
N LEU A 62 0.63 -13.15 11.46
CA LEU A 62 2.03 -13.54 11.55
C LEU A 62 2.30 -14.27 12.88
N LYS A 63 2.66 -15.55 12.76
CA LYS A 63 3.13 -16.37 13.87
C LYS A 63 4.62 -16.65 13.74
N LYS A 64 5.31 -16.77 14.88
CA LYS A 64 6.73 -17.16 14.93
C LYS A 64 6.96 -18.64 14.55
N THR A 65 5.92 -19.48 14.50
CA THR A 65 6.04 -20.93 14.29
C THR A 65 6.88 -21.28 13.06
N GLY A 66 7.97 -22.03 13.26
CA GLY A 66 8.85 -22.49 12.18
C GLY A 66 9.84 -21.46 11.63
N ILE A 67 9.91 -20.25 12.19
CA ILE A 67 10.89 -19.21 11.80
C ILE A 67 11.73 -18.73 12.99
N ALA A 68 12.95 -18.26 12.72
CA ALA A 68 13.83 -17.71 13.75
C ALA A 68 13.24 -16.43 14.35
N MET A 69 13.47 -16.19 15.65
CA MET A 69 12.93 -14.99 16.34
C MET A 69 13.32 -13.69 15.63
N LYS A 70 14.58 -13.59 15.17
CA LYS A 70 15.08 -12.43 14.42
C LYS A 70 14.30 -12.19 13.13
N GLU A 71 13.99 -13.25 12.38
CA GLU A 71 13.23 -13.14 11.14
C GLU A 71 11.77 -12.76 11.40
N TYR A 72 11.17 -13.32 12.45
CA TYR A 72 9.82 -12.96 12.89
C TYR A 72 9.72 -11.46 13.21
N LEU A 73 10.61 -10.95 14.07
CA LEU A 73 10.62 -9.54 14.44
C LEU A 73 10.92 -8.62 13.25
N SER A 74 11.83 -9.04 12.36
CA SER A 74 12.13 -8.30 11.13
C SER A 74 10.91 -8.17 10.21
N LYS A 75 10.15 -9.28 10.01
CA LYS A 75 8.90 -9.26 9.23
C LYS A 75 7.81 -8.42 9.90
N MET A 76 7.68 -8.49 11.22
CA MET A 76 6.71 -7.68 11.93
C MET A 76 7.02 -6.19 11.77
N LYS A 77 8.29 -5.82 11.95
CA LYS A 77 8.76 -4.45 11.75
C LYS A 77 8.54 -3.98 10.31
N SER A 78 8.84 -4.80 9.31
CA SER A 78 8.64 -4.41 7.92
C SER A 78 7.16 -4.15 7.58
N TYR A 79 6.23 -4.92 8.16
CA TYR A 79 4.80 -4.64 8.00
C TYR A 79 4.39 -3.33 8.66
N CYS A 80 4.88 -3.07 9.89
CA CYS A 80 4.66 -1.79 10.56
C CYS A 80 5.23 -0.61 9.75
N ASP A 81 6.43 -0.75 9.19
CA ASP A 81 7.11 0.29 8.42
C ASP A 81 6.34 0.60 7.11
N VAL A 82 5.84 -0.43 6.42
CA VAL A 82 5.00 -0.25 5.22
C VAL A 82 3.70 0.47 5.56
N LEU A 83 3.02 0.07 6.65
CA LEU A 83 1.81 0.73 7.11
C LEU A 83 2.08 2.19 7.52
N ALA A 84 3.20 2.46 8.20
CA ALA A 84 3.61 3.82 8.55
C ALA A 84 3.89 4.68 7.32
N SER A 85 4.54 4.15 6.28
CA SER A 85 4.77 4.87 5.02
C SER A 85 3.47 5.22 4.28
N ALA A 86 2.41 4.44 4.51
CA ALA A 86 1.08 4.68 3.96
C ALA A 86 0.21 5.59 4.86
N GLY A 87 0.78 6.18 5.92
CA GLY A 87 0.07 7.04 6.87
C GLY A 87 -0.71 6.30 7.96
N HIS A 88 -0.55 4.97 8.06
CA HIS A 88 -1.19 4.11 9.05
C HIS A 88 -0.18 3.65 10.11
N THR A 89 0.38 4.59 10.86
CA THR A 89 1.33 4.30 11.93
C THR A 89 0.64 3.52 13.06
N ILE A 90 1.22 2.38 13.43
CA ILE A 90 0.77 1.59 14.58
C ILE A 90 1.52 2.10 15.82
N PRO A 91 0.83 2.45 16.92
CA PRO A 91 1.47 2.82 18.18
C PRO A 91 2.38 1.71 18.69
N GLU A 92 3.52 2.06 19.29
CA GLU A 92 4.51 1.08 19.78
C GLU A 92 3.89 0.02 20.71
N LYS A 93 3.00 0.43 21.62
CA LYS A 93 2.25 -0.48 22.51
C LYS A 93 1.47 -1.56 21.73
N ASP A 94 0.88 -1.20 20.60
CA ASP A 94 0.07 -2.10 19.79
C ASP A 94 0.99 -2.99 18.95
N GLN A 95 2.14 -2.47 18.50
CA GLN A 95 3.18 -3.29 17.85
C GLN A 95 3.69 -4.38 18.79
N ILE A 96 3.96 -4.04 20.06
CA ILE A 96 4.38 -5.01 21.09
C ILE A 96 3.29 -6.05 21.30
N LEU A 97 2.03 -5.64 21.41
CA LEU A 97 0.90 -6.56 21.57
C LEU A 97 0.78 -7.53 20.39
N HIS A 98 0.93 -7.04 19.16
CA HIS A 98 0.95 -7.88 17.97
C HIS A 98 2.11 -8.88 18.00
N VAL A 99 3.32 -8.45 18.40
CA VAL A 99 4.48 -9.33 18.56
C VAL A 99 4.19 -10.44 19.58
N LEU A 100 3.67 -10.10 20.75
CA LEU A 100 3.37 -11.07 21.79
C LEU A 100 2.29 -12.06 21.35
N SER A 101 1.26 -11.60 20.63
CA SER A 101 0.15 -12.45 20.15
C SER A 101 0.59 -13.52 19.12
N GLY A 102 1.72 -13.32 18.44
CA GLY A 102 2.25 -14.26 17.45
C GLY A 102 3.29 -15.24 18.01
N LEU A 103 3.62 -15.14 19.30
CA LEU A 103 4.55 -16.07 19.96
C LEU A 103 3.87 -17.40 20.32
N PRO A 104 4.58 -18.53 20.20
CA PRO A 104 4.10 -19.81 20.71
C PRO A 104 4.16 -19.86 22.25
N SER A 105 3.37 -20.77 22.84
CA SER A 105 3.21 -20.92 24.30
C SER A 105 4.49 -21.27 25.07
N GLU A 106 5.54 -21.68 24.36
CA GLU A 106 6.89 -21.84 24.93
C GLU A 106 7.48 -20.52 25.47
N TYR A 107 6.96 -19.37 25.03
CA TYR A 107 7.35 -18.04 25.52
C TYR A 107 6.48 -17.52 26.68
N ASP A 108 5.38 -18.19 27.01
CA ASP A 108 4.47 -17.76 28.09
C ASP A 108 5.13 -17.82 29.48
N ALA A 109 6.15 -18.67 29.65
CA ALA A 109 6.87 -18.82 30.92
C ALA A 109 7.85 -17.67 31.22
N VAL A 110 8.07 -16.75 30.27
CA VAL A 110 9.00 -15.60 30.40
C VAL A 110 8.23 -14.26 30.52
N VAL A 111 6.91 -14.28 30.38
CA VAL A 111 6.01 -13.12 30.51
C VAL A 111 5.49 -12.99 31.94
#